data_AF-A0A7I9YWT7-F1
#
_entry.id   AF-A0A7I9YWT7-F1
#
_cell.length_a   1.000
_cell.length_b   1.000
_cell.length_c   1.000
_cell.angle_alpha   90.00
_cell.angle_beta   90.00
_cell.angle_gamma   90.00
#
_symmetry.space_group_name_H-M   'P 1'
#
loop_
_entity.id
_entity.type
_entity.pdbx_description
1 polymer ?
#
loop_
_entity_poly.entity_id
_entity_poly.type
_entity_poly.pdbx_seq_one_letter_code
_entity_poly.pdbx_strand_id
1 'polypeptide(L)'
;MSGVIATPELMVEAATDLAAIGQNLNAAHMTAAAPTVEMLPAAADEVSTSVADLLSRYGQEYQELAQQAAAFHEQFVQQLTASADAYARAEAANAASLRPFDAQYVVDQVTGSVLGWLDFFFPQLNLRGVSFETMLYGLLFWAFIVGAVAFFILFVPGFFTDFFLPSLF
;
A
#
# COMPACT_ATOMS: atom_id res chain seq x y z
N MET A 1 29.45 -2.83 -1.48
CA MET A 1 28.11 -3.39 -1.23
C MET A 1 27.34 -3.34 -2.53
N SER A 2 26.75 -4.45 -3.00
CA SER A 2 25.84 -4.40 -4.16
C SER A 2 24.49 -3.87 -3.68
N GLY A 3 24.04 -2.74 -4.23
CA GLY A 3 22.69 -2.25 -3.99
C GLY A 3 21.66 -3.21 -4.58
N VAL A 4 20.61 -3.52 -3.83
CA VAL A 4 19.40 -4.15 -4.37
C VAL A 4 18.50 -3.01 -4.83
N ILE A 5 18.16 -3.00 -6.12
CA ILE A 5 17.25 -2.02 -6.71
C ILE A 5 15.93 -2.74 -6.99
N ALA A 6 14.83 -2.22 -6.43
CA ALA A 6 13.48 -2.64 -6.75
C ALA A 6 12.80 -1.50 -7.53
N THR A 7 12.12 -1.85 -8.62
CA THR A 7 11.37 -0.92 -9.47
C THR A 7 9.92 -1.39 -9.50
N PRO A 8 9.02 -0.79 -8.69
CA PRO A 8 7.64 -1.26 -8.56
C PRO A 8 6.91 -1.44 -9.89
N GLU A 9 7.16 -0.54 -10.85
CA GLU A 9 6.55 -0.57 -12.18
C GLU A 9 6.94 -1.84 -12.95
N LEU A 10 8.23 -2.19 -12.96
CA LEU A 10 8.71 -3.41 -13.64
C LEU A 10 8.25 -4.68 -12.92
N MET A 11 8.05 -4.62 -11.61
CA MET A 11 7.53 -5.75 -10.84
C MET A 11 6.05 -6.03 -11.19
N VAL A 12 5.24 -4.98 -11.37
CA VAL A 12 3.84 -5.10 -11.82
C VAL A 12 3.75 -5.62 -13.25
N GLU A 13 4.62 -5.13 -14.14
CA GLU A 13 4.72 -5.64 -15.52
C GLU A 13 5.08 -7.12 -15.52
N ALA A 14 6.13 -7.51 -14.78
CA ALA A 14 6.53 -8.91 -14.64
C ALA A 14 5.41 -9.79 -14.06
N ALA A 15 4.66 -9.31 -13.06
CA ALA A 15 3.52 -10.03 -12.51
C ALA A 15 2.42 -10.25 -13.55
N THR A 16 2.19 -9.27 -14.42
CA THR A 16 1.21 -9.36 -15.53
C THR A 16 1.65 -10.39 -16.56
N ASP A 17 2.92 -10.37 -16.96
CA ASP A 17 3.48 -11.35 -17.90
C ASP A 17 3.42 -12.77 -17.33
N LEU A 18 3.78 -12.94 -16.06
CA LEU A 18 3.69 -14.22 -15.37
C LEU A 18 2.24 -14.72 -15.29
N ALA A 19 1.26 -13.84 -15.04
CA ALA A 19 -0.15 -14.23 -15.07
C ALA A 19 -0.55 -14.76 -16.46
N ALA A 20 -0.12 -14.11 -17.54
CA ALA A 20 -0.38 -14.56 -18.90
C ALA A 20 0.28 -15.92 -19.21
N ILE A 21 1.53 -16.12 -18.74
CA ILE A 21 2.22 -17.41 -18.83
C ILE A 21 1.42 -18.51 -18.11
N GLY A 22 0.96 -18.24 -16.88
CA GLY A 22 0.16 -19.18 -16.09
C GLY A 22 -1.13 -19.60 -16.81
N GLN A 23 -1.83 -18.64 -17.44
CA GLN A 23 -3.02 -18.93 -18.23
C GLN A 23 -2.72 -19.81 -19.45
N ASN A 24 -1.68 -19.49 -20.21
CA ASN A 24 -1.25 -20.27 -21.37
C ASN A 24 -0.83 -21.69 -20.98
N LEU A 25 -0.13 -21.82 -19.86
CA LEU A 25 0.30 -23.10 -19.33
C LEU A 25 -0.90 -23.95 -18.91
N ASN A 26 -1.89 -23.37 -18.22
CA ASN A 26 -3.11 -24.07 -17.85
C ASN A 26 -3.89 -24.57 -19.09
N ALA A 27 -4.00 -23.75 -20.13
CA ALA A 27 -4.61 -24.17 -21.40
C ALA A 27 -3.84 -25.33 -22.07
N ALA A 28 -2.50 -25.31 -22.00
CA ALA A 28 -1.67 -26.40 -22.48
C ALA A 28 -1.89 -27.69 -21.67
N HIS A 29 -1.95 -27.60 -20.34
CA HIS A 29 -2.27 -28.74 -19.47
C HIS A 29 -3.62 -29.36 -19.81
N MET A 30 -4.66 -28.54 -19.98
CA MET A 30 -5.99 -29.00 -20.37
C MET A 30 -5.99 -29.71 -21.74
N THR A 31 -5.24 -29.18 -22.70
CA THR A 31 -5.13 -29.77 -24.05
C THR A 31 -4.39 -31.11 -24.01
N ALA A 32 -3.36 -31.21 -23.18
CA ALA A 32 -2.54 -32.41 -23.03
C ALA A 32 -3.19 -33.49 -22.14
N ALA A 33 -4.13 -33.12 -21.25
CA ALA A 33 -4.68 -34.03 -20.24
C ALA A 33 -5.26 -35.31 -20.85
N ALA A 34 -6.32 -35.21 -21.67
CA ALA A 34 -6.98 -36.38 -22.25
C ALA A 34 -6.04 -37.33 -23.03
N PRO A 35 -5.24 -36.85 -24.01
CA PRO A 35 -4.36 -37.75 -24.78
C PRO A 35 -3.21 -38.37 -23.97
N THR A 36 -2.88 -37.84 -22.79
CA THR A 36 -1.80 -38.37 -21.94
C THR A 36 -2.29 -39.32 -20.85
N VAL A 37 -3.53 -39.18 -20.39
CA VAL A 37 -4.12 -40.04 -19.34
C VAL A 37 -4.97 -41.19 -19.88
N GLU A 38 -5.37 -41.13 -21.15
CA GLU A 38 -6.15 -42.16 -21.84
C GLU A 38 -5.37 -42.74 -23.03
N MET A 39 -4.10 -43.08 -22.81
CA MET A 39 -3.24 -43.57 -23.89
C MET A 39 -3.68 -44.97 -24.35
N LEU A 40 -3.85 -45.13 -25.66
CA LEU A 40 -4.20 -46.42 -26.26
C LEU A 40 -2.92 -47.28 -26.50
N PRO A 41 -3.01 -48.61 -26.34
CA PRO A 41 -1.91 -49.51 -26.69
C PRO A 41 -1.55 -49.41 -28.18
N ALA A 42 -0.25 -49.42 -28.50
CA ALA A 42 0.23 -49.38 -29.87
C ALA A 42 -0.10 -50.65 -30.67
N ALA A 43 -0.23 -51.78 -29.98
CA ALA A 43 -0.65 -53.07 -30.52
C ALA A 43 -1.41 -53.88 -29.44
N ALA A 44 -2.01 -55.00 -29.85
CA ALA A 44 -2.85 -55.84 -28.99
C ALA A 44 -2.07 -56.74 -28.02
N ASP A 45 -0.73 -56.64 -27.98
CA ASP A 45 0.10 -57.42 -27.09
C ASP A 45 0.11 -56.86 -25.66
N GLU A 46 0.47 -57.72 -24.71
CA GLU A 46 0.51 -57.39 -23.28
C GLU A 46 1.56 -56.31 -22.96
N VAL A 47 2.67 -56.24 -23.71
CA VAL A 47 3.72 -55.23 -23.48
C VAL A 47 3.21 -53.86 -23.90
N SER A 48 2.62 -53.73 -25.09
CA SER A 48 1.98 -52.49 -25.55
C SER A 48 0.90 -52.00 -24.58
N THR A 49 0.10 -52.93 -24.05
CA THR A 49 -0.94 -52.62 -23.06
C THR A 49 -0.33 -52.12 -21.75
N SER A 50 0.70 -52.80 -21.24
CA SER A 50 1.38 -52.40 -20.01
C SER A 50 2.10 -51.06 -20.13
N VAL A 51 2.71 -50.77 -21.29
CA VAL A 51 3.37 -49.48 -21.55
C VAL A 51 2.34 -48.35 -21.61
N ALA A 52 1.20 -48.55 -22.27
CA ALA A 52 0.12 -47.56 -22.31
C ALA A 52 -0.46 -47.27 -20.91
N ASP A 53 -0.65 -48.30 -20.07
CA ASP A 53 -1.08 -48.12 -18.67
C ASP A 53 -0.03 -47.36 -17.85
N LEU A 54 1.26 -47.69 -17.97
CA LEU A 54 2.35 -46.98 -17.30
C LEU A 54 2.37 -45.48 -17.67
N LEU A 55 2.30 -45.17 -18.96
CA LEU A 55 2.31 -43.79 -19.46
C LEU A 55 1.06 -43.02 -19.04
N SER A 56 -0.10 -43.69 -19.03
CA SER A 56 -1.36 -43.09 -18.58
C SER A 56 -1.30 -42.72 -17.09
N ARG A 57 -0.75 -43.59 -16.24
CA ARG A 57 -0.52 -43.30 -14.81
C ARG A 57 0.45 -42.15 -14.61
N TYR A 58 1.54 -42.13 -15.38
CA TYR A 58 2.48 -40.99 -15.33
C TYR A 58 1.81 -39.69 -15.77
N GLY A 59 0.93 -39.73 -16.78
CA GLY A 59 0.10 -38.61 -17.18
C GLY A 59 -0.78 -38.11 -16.04
N GLN A 60 -1.41 -39.01 -15.27
CA GLN A 60 -2.25 -38.65 -14.13
C GLN A 60 -1.43 -37.97 -13.03
N GLU A 61 -0.31 -38.56 -12.61
CA GLU A 61 0.61 -37.97 -11.63
C GLU A 61 1.13 -36.60 -12.07
N TYR A 62 1.45 -36.45 -13.36
CA TYR A 62 1.87 -35.18 -13.92
C TYR A 62 0.76 -34.12 -13.84
N GLN A 63 -0.50 -34.45 -14.13
CA GLN A 63 -1.61 -33.51 -14.05
C GLN A 63 -1.89 -33.08 -12.60
N GLU A 64 -1.77 -33.98 -11.63
CA GLU A 64 -1.88 -33.65 -10.20
C GLU A 64 -0.78 -32.67 -9.77
N LEU A 65 0.47 -32.92 -10.19
CA LEU A 65 1.58 -32.02 -9.91
C LEU A 65 1.42 -30.66 -10.62
N ALA A 66 0.94 -30.66 -11.87
CA ALA A 66 0.69 -29.44 -12.63
C ALA A 66 -0.33 -28.54 -11.94
N GLN A 67 -1.39 -29.11 -11.33
CA GLN A 67 -2.35 -28.35 -10.53
C GLN A 67 -1.71 -27.69 -9.30
N GLN A 68 -0.84 -28.40 -8.59
CA GLN A 68 -0.11 -27.84 -7.45
C GLN A 68 0.83 -26.71 -7.89
N ALA A 69 1.54 -26.89 -9.01
CA ALA A 69 2.41 -25.87 -9.59
C ALA A 69 1.62 -24.63 -10.03
N ALA A 70 0.42 -24.80 -10.62
CA ALA A 70 -0.45 -23.69 -11.00
C ALA A 70 -0.89 -22.88 -9.78
N ALA A 71 -1.32 -23.54 -8.69
CA ALA A 71 -1.69 -22.86 -7.45
C ALA A 71 -0.51 -22.09 -6.83
N PHE A 72 0.69 -22.68 -6.81
CA PHE A 72 1.90 -21.99 -6.38
C PHE A 72 2.21 -20.76 -7.25
N HIS A 73 2.10 -20.90 -8.57
CA HIS A 73 2.35 -19.81 -9.51
C HIS A 73 1.39 -18.64 -9.31
N GLU A 74 0.10 -18.92 -9.09
CA GLU A 74 -0.89 -17.89 -8.75
C GLU A 74 -0.54 -17.14 -7.47
N GLN A 75 -0.15 -17.87 -6.42
CA GLN A 75 0.31 -17.27 -5.17
C GLN A 75 1.54 -16.39 -5.40
N PHE A 76 2.52 -16.88 -6.15
CA PHE A 76 3.73 -16.14 -6.48
C PHE A 76 3.43 -14.81 -7.19
N VAL A 77 2.54 -14.82 -8.19
CA VAL A 77 2.11 -13.60 -8.89
C VAL A 77 1.42 -12.61 -7.95
N GLN A 78 0.55 -13.10 -7.05
CA GLN A 78 -0.11 -12.26 -6.05
C GLN A 78 0.90 -11.61 -5.09
N GLN A 79 1.87 -12.39 -4.60
CA GLN A 79 2.91 -11.90 -3.70
C GLN A 79 3.86 -10.91 -4.38
N LEU A 80 4.21 -11.15 -5.65
CA LEU A 80 5.01 -10.22 -6.43
C LEU A 80 4.29 -8.88 -6.57
N THR A 81 3.00 -8.90 -6.90
CA THR A 81 2.17 -7.69 -7.02
C THR A 81 2.08 -6.94 -5.69
N ALA A 82 1.81 -7.65 -4.59
CA ALA A 82 1.75 -7.05 -3.26
C ALA A 82 3.09 -6.43 -2.83
N SER A 83 4.20 -7.09 -3.18
CA SER A 83 5.54 -6.56 -2.89
C SER A 83 5.84 -5.28 -3.67
N ALA A 84 5.39 -5.17 -4.93
CA ALA A 84 5.52 -3.96 -5.73
C ALA A 84 4.79 -2.77 -5.08
N ASP A 85 3.54 -2.98 -4.62
CA ASP A 85 2.78 -1.96 -3.89
C ASP A 85 3.49 -1.56 -2.58
N ALA A 86 4.04 -2.51 -1.84
CA ALA A 86 4.80 -2.22 -0.62
C ALA A 86 6.03 -1.34 -0.89
N TYR A 87 6.81 -1.63 -1.95
CA TYR A 87 7.94 -0.79 -2.35
C TYR A 87 7.50 0.60 -2.83
N ALA A 88 6.42 0.70 -3.61
CA ALA A 88 5.88 1.99 -4.05
C ALA A 88 5.43 2.86 -2.86
N ARG A 89 4.76 2.27 -1.86
CA ARG A 89 4.37 2.96 -0.63
C ARG A 89 5.58 3.40 0.19
N ALA A 90 6.61 2.56 0.28
CA ALA A 90 7.85 2.92 0.97
C ALA A 90 8.54 4.12 0.30
N GLU A 91 8.62 4.14 -1.04
CA GLU A 91 9.16 5.27 -1.79
C GLU A 91 8.34 6.55 -1.55
N ALA A 92 7.01 6.46 -1.59
CA ALA A 92 6.13 7.60 -1.31
C ALA A 92 6.30 8.16 0.11
N ALA A 93 6.43 7.29 1.12
CA ALA A 93 6.65 7.68 2.51
C ALA A 93 8.02 8.36 2.71
N ASN A 94 9.06 7.82 2.06
CA ASN A 94 10.39 8.43 2.06
C ASN A 94 10.37 9.80 1.37
N ALA A 95 9.74 9.91 0.20
CA ALA A 95 9.57 11.16 -0.52
C ALA A 95 8.80 12.22 0.29
N ALA A 96 7.75 11.80 1.01
CA ALA A 96 7.00 12.67 1.92
C ALA A 96 7.86 13.16 3.10
N SER A 97 8.71 12.29 3.65
CA SER A 97 9.60 12.64 4.77
C SER A 97 10.74 13.59 4.36
N LEU A 98 11.17 13.48 3.09
CA LEU A 98 12.20 14.35 2.50
C LEU A 98 11.62 15.65 1.93
N ARG A 99 10.29 15.85 1.95
CA ARG A 99 9.73 17.15 1.58
C ARG A 99 10.35 18.21 2.48
N PRO A 100 10.97 19.25 1.91
CA PRO A 100 11.55 20.31 2.72
C PRO A 100 10.47 20.83 3.64
N PHE A 101 10.77 20.82 4.93
CA PHE A 101 9.98 21.53 5.93
C PHE A 101 10.07 22.99 5.53
N ASP A 102 9.07 23.48 4.79
CA ASP A 102 9.09 24.85 4.31
C ASP A 102 8.76 25.75 5.51
N ALA A 103 9.83 26.11 6.23
CA ALA A 103 9.74 27.03 7.36
C ALA A 103 9.11 28.35 6.91
N GLN A 104 9.28 28.74 5.64
CA GLN A 104 8.65 29.94 5.09
C GLN A 104 7.14 29.74 4.95
N TYR A 105 6.67 28.58 4.49
CA TYR A 105 5.24 28.26 4.46
C TYR A 105 4.61 28.25 5.86
N VAL A 106 5.30 27.67 6.87
CA VAL A 106 4.83 27.68 8.26
C VAL A 106 4.84 29.10 8.82
N VAL A 107 5.89 29.88 8.58
CA VAL A 107 5.97 31.29 8.96
C VAL A 107 4.85 32.07 8.29
N ASP A 108 4.59 31.90 7.00
CA ASP A 108 3.53 32.62 6.30
C ASP A 108 2.13 32.23 6.81
N GLN A 109 1.89 30.95 7.09
CA GLN A 109 0.62 30.51 7.70
C GLN A 109 0.44 31.05 9.12
N VAL A 110 1.48 30.96 9.96
CA VAL A 110 1.44 31.45 11.34
C VAL A 110 1.32 32.97 11.36
N THR A 111 2.10 33.67 10.56
CA THR A 111 2.11 35.14 10.51
C THR A 111 0.80 35.65 9.93
N GLY A 112 0.26 35.05 8.86
CA GLY A 112 -1.05 35.40 8.32
C GLY A 112 -2.20 35.16 9.30
N SER A 113 -2.15 34.05 10.05
CA SER A 113 -3.13 33.74 11.10
C SER A 113 -3.05 34.71 12.27
N VAL A 114 -1.84 35.05 12.72
CA VAL A 114 -1.61 36.04 13.79
C VAL A 114 -2.04 37.42 13.33
N LEU A 115 -1.64 37.87 12.14
CA LEU A 115 -2.04 39.17 11.59
C LEU A 115 -3.57 39.28 11.42
N GLY A 116 -4.21 38.25 10.86
CA GLY A 116 -5.67 38.22 10.73
C GLY A 116 -6.39 38.22 12.08
N TRP A 117 -5.85 37.52 13.09
CA TRP A 117 -6.36 37.61 14.47
C TRP A 117 -6.19 39.00 15.06
N LEU A 118 -5.02 39.63 14.88
CA LEU A 118 -4.76 41.00 15.35
C LEU A 118 -5.73 41.99 14.71
N ASP A 119 -5.94 41.91 13.39
CA ASP A 119 -6.83 42.79 12.64
C ASP A 119 -8.31 42.62 13.03
N PHE A 120 -8.72 41.40 13.37
CA PHE A 120 -10.07 41.14 13.87
C PHE A 120 -10.27 41.61 15.32
N PHE A 121 -9.26 41.41 16.18
CA PHE A 121 -9.39 41.55 17.61
C PHE A 121 -9.09 42.96 18.13
N PHE A 122 -8.01 43.60 17.64
CA PHE A 122 -7.59 44.92 18.14
C PHE A 122 -8.66 46.01 18.05
N PRO A 123 -9.45 46.12 16.96
CA PRO A 123 -10.52 47.11 16.87
C PRO A 123 -11.68 46.90 17.86
N GLN A 124 -11.85 45.68 18.37
CA GLN A 124 -12.86 45.33 19.37
C GLN A 124 -12.43 45.72 20.79
N LEU A 125 -11.13 45.98 20.99
CA LEU A 125 -10.61 46.48 22.26
C LEU A 125 -10.96 47.97 22.38
N ASN A 126 -11.87 48.31 23.29
CA ASN A 126 -12.17 49.71 23.62
C ASN A 126 -11.03 50.29 24.49
N LEU A 127 -9.89 50.61 23.86
CA LEU A 127 -8.63 50.95 24.52
C LEU A 127 -8.56 52.40 25.04
N ARG A 128 -9.64 53.18 24.95
CA ARG A 128 -9.63 54.58 25.43
C ARG A 128 -9.45 54.64 26.95
N GLY A 129 -8.28 55.11 27.39
CA GLY A 129 -7.96 55.33 28.80
C GLY A 129 -7.48 54.10 29.57
N VAL A 130 -7.21 52.98 28.88
CA VAL A 130 -6.68 51.75 29.51
C VAL A 130 -5.16 51.87 29.66
N SER A 131 -4.61 51.51 30.83
CA SER A 131 -3.17 51.50 31.06
C SER A 131 -2.48 50.41 30.23
N PHE A 132 -1.23 50.66 29.84
CA PHE A 132 -0.44 49.73 29.01
C PHE A 132 -0.34 48.33 29.64
N GLU A 133 -0.25 48.26 30.96
CA GLU A 133 -0.16 47.01 31.71
C GLU A 133 -1.44 46.15 31.57
N THR A 134 -2.61 46.77 31.72
CA THR A 134 -3.90 46.08 31.53
C THR A 134 -4.09 45.63 30.08
N MET A 135 -3.58 46.42 29.12
CA MET A 135 -3.56 46.03 27.71
C MET A 135 -2.66 44.81 27.46
N LEU A 136 -1.49 44.74 28.11
CA LEU A 136 -0.55 43.62 27.99
C LEU A 136 -1.16 42.32 28.55
N TYR A 137 -1.79 42.39 29.73
CA TYR A 137 -2.48 41.23 30.30
C TYR A 137 -3.67 40.77 29.46
N GLY A 138 -4.46 41.71 28.91
CA GLY A 138 -5.57 41.38 28.02
C GLY A 138 -5.11 40.66 26.75
N LEU A 139 -4.00 41.13 26.15
CA LEU A 139 -3.42 40.49 24.96
C LEU A 139 -2.85 39.10 25.27
N LEU A 140 -2.13 38.94 26.37
CA LEU A 140 -1.58 37.64 26.78
C LEU A 140 -2.67 36.63 27.15
N PHE A 141 -3.74 37.08 27.81
CA PHE A 141 -4.89 36.24 28.16
C PHE A 141 -5.60 35.72 26.91
N TRP A 142 -5.84 36.58 25.91
CA TRP A 142 -6.48 36.14 24.66
C TRP A 142 -5.58 35.29 23.78
N ALA A 143 -4.28 35.57 23.72
CA ALA A 143 -3.31 34.72 23.04
C ALA A 143 -3.28 33.30 23.63
N PHE A 144 -3.40 33.17 24.97
CA PHE A 144 -3.51 31.89 25.65
C PHE A 144 -4.81 31.14 25.29
N ILE A 145 -5.96 31.83 25.26
CA ILE A 145 -7.25 31.24 24.88
C ILE A 145 -7.21 30.71 23.44
N VAL A 146 -6.69 31.48 22.49
CA VAL A 146 -6.59 31.06 21.08
C VAL A 146 -5.65 29.86 20.93
N GLY A 147 -4.50 29.88 21.62
CA GLY A 147 -3.58 28.74 21.65
C GLY A 147 -4.21 27.47 22.23
N ALA A 148 -4.99 27.60 23.31
CA ALA A 148 -5.68 26.48 23.94
C ALA A 148 -6.80 25.89 23.04
N VAL A 149 -7.55 26.74 22.34
CA VAL A 149 -8.60 26.31 21.40
C VAL A 149 -8.00 25.62 20.18
N ALA A 150 -6.92 26.15 19.61
CA ALA A 150 -6.23 25.54 18.48
C ALA A 150 -5.64 24.16 18.85
N PHE A 151 -5.04 24.05 20.04
CA PHE A 151 -4.56 22.77 20.58
C PHE A 151 -5.70 21.75 20.72
N PHE A 152 -6.87 22.18 21.22
CA PHE A 152 -8.03 21.30 21.38
C PHE A 152 -8.58 20.81 20.03
N ILE A 153 -8.59 21.65 19.00
CA ILE A 153 -9.15 21.30 17.68
C ILE A 153 -8.18 20.39 16.90
N LEU A 154 -6.87 20.64 16.96
CA LEU A 154 -5.88 19.90 16.17
C LEU A 154 -5.43 18.60 16.82
N PHE A 155 -5.42 18.51 18.16
CA PHE A 155 -4.74 17.42 18.86
C PHE A 155 -5.69 16.40 19.51
N VAL A 156 -6.92 16.80 19.86
CA VAL A 156 -7.89 15.92 20.53
C VAL A 156 -8.52 14.87 19.59
N PRO A 157 -8.81 15.15 18.31
CA PRO A 157 -9.38 14.13 17.42
C PRO A 157 -8.40 12.98 17.09
N GLY A 158 -7.12 13.27 16.86
CA GLY A 158 -6.12 12.26 16.46
C GLY A 158 -5.65 11.36 17.61
N PHE A 159 -5.55 11.90 18.83
CA PHE A 159 -5.13 11.12 19.99
C PHE A 159 -6.15 10.05 20.40
N PHE A 160 -7.44 10.27 20.13
CA PHE A 160 -8.51 9.31 20.45
C PHE A 160 -8.62 8.20 19.40
N THR A 161 -8.36 8.49 18.12
CA THR A 161 -8.39 7.48 17.04
C THR A 161 -7.17 6.56 17.09
N ASP A 162 -5.97 7.08 17.36
CA ASP A 162 -4.74 6.28 17.29
C ASP A 162 -4.51 5.39 18.54
N PHE A 163 -5.05 5.78 19.70
CA PHE A 163 -4.78 5.08 20.97
C PHE A 163 -5.91 4.13 21.41
N PHE A 164 -7.18 4.37 21.04
CA PHE A 164 -8.33 3.59 21.53
C PHE A 164 -9.03 2.72 20.48
N LEU A 165 -8.79 2.93 19.19
CA LEU A 165 -9.31 2.08 18.12
C LEU A 165 -8.19 1.73 17.13
N PRO A 166 -7.36 0.71 17.41
CA PRO A 166 -6.59 0.08 16.35
C PRO A 166 -7.61 -0.63 15.45
N SER A 167 -8.14 0.09 14.46
CA SER A 167 -9.17 -0.43 13.58
C SER A 167 -8.59 -1.54 12.72
N LEU A 168 -9.08 -2.76 12.97
CA LEU A 168 -9.33 -3.78 11.97
C LEU A 168 -9.87 -3.11 10.69
N PHE A 169 -9.03 -2.97 9.68
CA PHE A 169 -9.28 -3.20 8.25
C PHE A 169 -7.94 -3.17 7.52
#